data_AF-A0A0F7RU14-F1
#
_entry.id   AF-A0A0F7RU14-F1
#
_cell.length_a   1.000
_cell.length_b   1.000
_cell.length_c   1.000
_cell.angle_alpha   90.00
_cell.angle_beta   90.00
_cell.angle_gamma   90.00
#
_symmetry.space_group_name_H-M   'P 1'
#
loop_
_entity.id
_entity.type
_entity.pdbx_description
1 polymer ?
#
loop_
_entity_poly.entity_id
_entity_poly.type
_entity_poly.pdbx_seq_one_letter_code
_entity_poly.pdbx_strand_id
1 'polypeptide(L)' 'MSDPKSGYLREIYVGGLSGGKPQTTDLRLLEKQAKAKIPPESYAHVAGSASTESTARSNLDAFNKWHI' A
#
# COMPACT_ATOMS: atom_id res chain seq x y z
N MET A 1 23.40 -7.85 7.69
CA MET A 1 23.40 -6.74 6.72
C MET A 1 22.04 -6.71 6.08
N SER A 2 21.36 -5.56 6.03
CA SER A 2 20.08 -5.45 5.33
C SER A 2 20.31 -5.67 3.84
N ASP A 3 19.56 -6.59 3.24
CA ASP A 3 19.56 -6.76 1.79
C ASP A 3 19.20 -5.40 1.12
N PRO A 4 19.90 -4.98 0.05
CA PRO A 4 19.55 -3.73 -0.62
C PRO A 4 18.10 -3.81 -1.10
N LYS A 5 17.35 -2.70 -1.05
CA LYS A 5 15.96 -2.68 -1.54
C LYS A 5 15.84 -3.14 -3.00
N SER A 6 16.92 -3.08 -3.78
CA SER A 6 17.01 -3.61 -5.14
C SER A 6 16.95 -5.14 -5.22
N GLY A 7 17.37 -5.89 -4.19
CA GLY A 7 17.25 -7.35 -4.13
C GLY A 7 15.80 -7.82 -4.19
N TYR A 8 14.90 -7.08 -3.53
CA TYR A 8 13.48 -7.39 -3.51
C TYR A 8 12.81 -7.27 -4.90
N LEU A 9 13.25 -6.33 -5.74
CA LEU A 9 12.76 -6.24 -7.12
C LEU A 9 13.09 -7.51 -7.92
N ARG A 10 14.31 -8.04 -7.74
CA ARG A 10 14.75 -9.27 -8.40
C ARG A 10 13.88 -10.45 -7.99
N GLU A 11 13.54 -10.57 -6.71
CA GLU A 11 12.63 -11.63 -6.21
C GLU A 11 11.26 -11.58 -6.90
N ILE A 12 10.68 -10.38 -7.03
CA ILE A 12 9.39 -10.18 -7.72
C ILE A 12 9.48 -10.61 -9.19
N TYR A 13 10.50 -10.15 -9.91
CA TYR A 13 10.64 -10.46 -11.34
C TYR A 13 10.90 -11.94 -11.59
N VAL A 14 11.80 -12.56 -10.84
CA VAL A 14 12.11 -13.99 -10.97
C VAL A 14 10.91 -14.83 -10.56
N GLY A 15 10.23 -14.50 -9.45
CA GLY A 15 9.00 -15.19 -9.04
C GLY A 15 7.87 -15.10 -10.06
N GLY A 16 7.80 -13.97 -10.79
CA GLY A 16 6.88 -13.78 -11.91
C GLY A 16 7.11 -14.77 -13.07
N LEU A 17 8.35 -15.16 -13.34
CA LEU A 17 8.68 -16.16 -14.37
C LEU A 17 8.12 -17.55 -14.02
N SER A 18 7.94 -17.84 -12.72
CA SER A 18 7.32 -19.07 -12.23
C SER A 18 5.79 -18.97 -12.05
N GLY A 19 5.17 -17.90 -12.56
CA GLY A 19 3.73 -17.68 -12.49
C GLY A 19 3.24 -17.01 -11.20
N GLY A 20 4.15 -16.60 -10.31
CA GLY A 20 3.82 -15.81 -9.13
C GLY A 20 3.25 -14.45 -9.52
N LYS A 21 2.14 -14.04 -8.90
CA LYS A 21 1.58 -12.69 -9.06
C LYS A 21 1.89 -11.88 -7.81
N PRO A 22 2.77 -10.87 -7.88
CA PRO A 22 3.06 -10.03 -6.73
C PRO A 22 1.85 -9.19 -6.34
N GLN A 23 1.81 -8.81 -5.07
CA GLN A 23 0.89 -7.80 -4.57
C GLN A 23 1.15 -6.45 -5.28
N THR A 24 0.12 -5.64 -5.47
CA THR A 24 0.27 -4.30 -6.05
C THR A 24 1.17 -3.41 -5.19
N THR A 25 1.99 -2.57 -5.83
CA THR A 25 2.77 -1.50 -5.17
C THR A 25 2.03 -0.17 -5.13
N ASP A 26 0.89 -0.05 -5.84
CA ASP A 26 0.01 1.11 -5.75
C ASP A 26 -0.80 1.04 -4.45
N LEU A 27 -0.64 2.06 -3.60
CA LEU A 27 -1.30 2.16 -2.29
C LEU A 27 -2.84 2.13 -2.39
N ARG A 28 -3.42 2.82 -3.38
CA ARG A 28 -4.88 2.91 -3.54
C ARG A 28 -5.45 1.57 -3.99
N LEU A 29 -4.75 0.88 -4.89
CA LEU A 29 -5.16 -0.45 -5.31
C LEU A 29 -5.01 -1.47 -4.17
N LEU A 30 -3.97 -1.34 -3.34
CA LEU A 30 -3.77 -2.19 -2.16
C LEU A 30 -4.94 -2.06 -1.19
N GLU A 31 -5.33 -0.81 -0.87
CA GLU A 31 -6.48 -0.55 0.02
C GLU A 31 -7.78 -1.14 -0.56
N LYS A 32 -8.03 -0.97 -1.86
CA LYS A 32 -9.21 -1.56 -2.53
C LYS A 32 -9.23 -3.08 -2.43
N GLN A 33 -8.08 -3.73 -2.60
CA GLN A 33 -7.97 -5.18 -2.48
C GLN A 33 -8.13 -5.65 -1.03
N ALA A 34 -7.62 -4.88 -0.05
CA ALA A 34 -7.78 -5.15 1.36
C ALA A 34 -9.25 -5.05 1.79
N LYS A 35 -9.97 -4.01 1.34
CA LYS A 35 -11.42 -3.84 1.61
C LYS A 35 -12.26 -5.03 1.17
N ALA A 36 -11.86 -5.72 0.10
CA ALA A 36 -12.56 -6.91 -0.40
C ALA A 36 -12.29 -8.20 0.40
N LYS A 37 -11.23 -8.22 1.22
CA LYS A 37 -10.75 -9.41 1.94
C LYS A 37 -10.90 -9.33 3.46
N ILE A 38 -10.92 -8.13 4.02
CA ILE A 38 -10.99 -7.89 5.47
C ILE A 38 -12.47 -7.79 5.90
N PRO A 39 -12.87 -8.38 7.04
CA PRO A 39 -14.22 -8.18 7.58
C PRO A 39 -14.58 -6.69 7.72
N PRO A 40 -15.83 -6.28 7.44
CA PRO A 40 -16.20 -4.86 7.35
C PRO A 40 -15.83 -4.03 8.58
N GLU A 41 -16.07 -4.54 9.78
CA GLU A 41 -15.76 -3.87 11.05
C GLU A 41 -14.25 -3.73 11.28
N SER A 42 -13.48 -4.76 10.92
CA SER A 42 -12.02 -4.74 11.00
C SER A 42 -11.43 -3.76 9.99
N TYR A 43 -11.97 -3.73 8.76
CA TYR A 43 -11.56 -2.77 7.74
C TYR A 43 -11.88 -1.34 8.19
N ALA A 44 -13.08 -1.08 8.71
CA ALA A 44 -13.47 0.24 9.19
C ALA A 44 -12.58 0.73 10.34
N HIS A 45 -12.17 -0.17 11.25
CA HIS A 45 -11.25 0.17 12.33
C HIS A 45 -9.84 0.54 11.82
N VAL A 46 -9.34 -0.15 10.81
CA VAL A 46 -7.99 0.07 10.26
C VAL A 46 -7.95 1.29 9.32
N ALA A 47 -8.97 1.45 8.46
CA ALA A 47 -8.99 2.50 7.43
C ALA A 47 -9.54 3.84 7.95
N GLY A 48 -10.40 3.80 8.97
CA GLY A 48 -11.05 4.98 9.51
C GLY A 48 -10.08 5.97 10.18
N SER A 49 -10.43 7.25 10.12
CA SER A 49 -9.68 8.31 10.79
C SER A 49 -10.62 9.20 11.62
N ALA A 50 -10.04 10.09 12.44
CA ALA A 50 -10.84 10.92 13.34
C ALA A 50 -11.75 11.90 12.57
N SER A 51 -13.00 12.04 13.04
CA SER A 51 -13.98 13.02 12.56
C SER A 51 -14.17 12.96 11.04
N THR A 52 -14.05 14.09 10.33
CA THR A 52 -14.20 14.19 8.88
C THR A 52 -13.01 13.64 8.09
N GLU A 53 -11.99 13.11 8.77
CA GLU A 53 -10.77 12.53 8.20
C GLU A 53 -9.93 13.53 7.37
N SER A 54 -10.17 14.84 7.56
CA SER A 54 -9.47 15.91 6.83
C SER A 54 -7.97 15.89 7.06
N THR A 55 -7.53 15.61 8.29
CA THR A 55 -6.11 15.48 8.64
C THR A 55 -5.46 14.30 7.92
N ALA A 56 -6.13 13.14 7.86
CA ALA A 56 -5.59 11.95 7.20
C ALA A 56 -5.36 12.18 5.70
N ARG A 57 -6.32 12.83 5.03
CA ARG A 57 -6.15 13.25 3.62
C ARG A 57 -5.03 14.27 3.46
N SER A 58 -4.98 15.27 4.34
CA SER A 58 -3.96 16.32 4.31
C SER A 58 -2.53 15.77 4.49
N ASN A 59 -2.36 14.70 5.26
CA ASN A 59 -1.07 14.03 5.43
C ASN A 59 -0.53 13.46 4.11
N LEU A 60 -1.40 12.80 3.32
CA LEU A 60 -1.01 12.28 2.00
C LEU A 60 -0.76 13.42 1.01
N ASP A 61 -1.64 14.42 0.98
CA ASP A 61 -1.53 15.56 0.07
C ASP A 61 -0.28 16.40 0.34
N ALA A 62 0.23 16.41 1.58
CA ALA A 62 1.45 17.14 1.94
C ALA A 62 2.69 16.67 1.15
N PHE A 63 2.76 15.38 0.76
CA PHE A 63 3.88 14.88 -0.04
C PHE A 63 3.90 15.46 -1.46
N ASN A 64 2.74 15.81 -2.02
CA ASN A 64 2.65 16.41 -3.35
C ASN A 64 3.22 17.84 -3.43
N LYS A 65 3.53 18.45 -2.28
CA LYS A 65 4.12 19.80 -2.21
C LYS A 65 5.63 19.82 -2.46
N TRP A 66 6.26 18.63 -2.50
CA TRP A 66 7.71 18.48 -2.61
C TRP A 66 8.06 17.61 -3.80
N HIS A 67 9.21 17.91 -4.41
CA HIS A 67 9.74 17.19 -5.57
C HIS A 67 11.21 16.88 -5.33
N ILE A 68 11.64 15.71 -5.83
CA ILE A 68 13.04 15.25 -5.80
C ILE A 68 13.77 15.84 -7.00
#